data_AF-A0A269PBI3-F1
#
_entry.id   AF-A0A269PBI3-F1
#
_cell.length_a   1.000
_cell.length_b   1.000
_cell.length_c   1.000
_cell.angle_alpha   90.00
_cell.angle_beta   90.00
_cell.angle_gamma   90.00
#
_symmetry.space_group_name_H-M   'P 1'
#
loop_
_entity.id
_entity.type
_entity.pdbx_description
1 polymer ?
#
loop_
_entity_poly.entity_id
_entity_poly.type
_entity_poly.pdbx_seq_one_letter_code
_entity_poly.pdbx_strand_id
1 'polypeptide(L)'
;MLEEVLSKVKQEYGVLSLFNDKSNAIDNIHMWSLYADGMRGFCLEFSKEKLTDSLIEKSRPDNNVEGESVNYQNEPIEINLLDSKELKVDKIIEMMSIKNDIFTAENEYRYICNNKGYNSYSVESLKAIYIGNKAKQEEKELLEAIVKSIYPDAKINYVEISKNNYSIEKL
;
A
#
# COMPACT_ATOMS: atom_id res chain seq x y z
N MET A 1 -4.28 1.14 -31.09
CA MET A 1 -5.40 1.64 -30.26
C MET A 1 -5.37 1.11 -28.83
N LEU A 2 -5.75 -0.15 -28.53
CA LEU A 2 -5.70 -0.66 -27.13
C LEU A 2 -4.29 -0.58 -26.52
N GLU A 3 -3.26 -1.02 -27.24
CA GLU A 3 -1.87 -0.96 -26.77
C GLU A 3 -1.40 0.48 -26.50
N GLU A 4 -1.81 1.44 -27.34
CA GLU A 4 -1.47 2.86 -27.16
C GLU A 4 -2.15 3.43 -25.91
N VAL A 5 -3.43 3.11 -25.70
CA VAL A 5 -4.18 3.50 -24.50
C VAL A 5 -3.54 2.89 -23.25
N LEU A 6 -3.21 1.60 -23.26
CA LEU A 6 -2.53 0.93 -22.13
C LEU A 6 -1.12 1.50 -21.89
N SER A 7 -0.40 1.86 -22.95
CA SER A 7 0.91 2.51 -22.83
C SER A 7 0.79 3.88 -22.18
N LYS A 8 -0.19 4.69 -22.57
CA LYS A 8 -0.47 6.00 -21.96
C LYS A 8 -0.78 5.84 -20.47
N VAL A 9 -1.68 4.91 -20.12
CA VAL A 9 -2.02 4.60 -18.73
C VAL A 9 -0.78 4.22 -17.90
N LYS A 10 0.10 3.35 -18.42
CA LYS A 10 1.35 2.95 -17.72
C LYS A 10 2.37 4.08 -17.54
N GLN A 11 2.31 5.11 -18.38
CA GLN A 11 3.21 6.27 -18.32
C GLN A 11 2.69 7.34 -17.36
N GLU A 12 1.37 7.55 -17.34
CA GLU A 12 0.74 8.63 -16.58
C GLU A 12 0.38 8.21 -15.16
N TYR A 13 -0.04 6.97 -14.94
CA TYR A 13 -0.59 6.54 -13.65
C TYR A 13 0.43 5.85 -12.73
N GLY A 14 0.29 6.11 -11.43
CA GLY A 14 0.98 5.45 -10.35
C GLY A 14 0.00 4.79 -9.38
N VAL A 15 0.43 3.68 -8.77
CA VAL A 15 -0.36 2.93 -7.79
C VAL A 15 0.43 2.78 -6.49
N LEU A 16 -0.18 3.14 -5.37
CA LEU A 16 0.27 2.81 -4.03
C LEU A 16 -0.65 1.73 -3.46
N SER A 17 -0.14 0.51 -3.31
CA SER A 17 -0.84 -0.60 -2.67
C SER A 17 -0.53 -0.66 -1.18
N LEU A 18 -1.58 -0.65 -0.36
CA LEU A 18 -1.51 -0.82 1.09
C LEU A 18 -2.41 -1.98 1.52
N PHE A 19 -2.20 -2.51 2.72
CA PHE A 19 -3.11 -3.49 3.29
C PHE A 19 -4.33 -2.78 3.91
N ASN A 20 -5.54 -3.24 3.57
CA ASN A 20 -6.79 -2.75 4.10
C ASN A 20 -7.04 -3.42 5.47
N ASP A 21 -7.29 -2.65 6.52
CA ASP A 21 -7.48 -3.10 7.91
C ASP A 21 -6.23 -3.57 8.68
N LYS A 22 -6.00 -2.92 9.83
CA LYS A 22 -4.88 -3.12 10.74
C LYS A 22 -4.86 -4.49 11.40
N SER A 23 -5.99 -4.98 11.91
CA SER A 23 -6.02 -6.24 12.68
C SER A 23 -5.63 -7.43 11.82
N ASN A 24 -5.96 -7.37 10.53
CA ASN A 24 -5.61 -8.42 9.59
C ASN A 24 -4.20 -8.25 8.98
N ALA A 25 -3.61 -7.06 8.98
CA ALA A 25 -2.29 -6.83 8.39
C ALA A 25 -1.14 -7.36 9.28
N ILE A 26 -1.14 -6.98 10.56
CA ILE A 26 -0.01 -7.27 11.46
C ILE A 26 0.03 -8.74 11.84
N ASP A 27 -1.11 -9.39 11.95
CA ASP A 27 -1.21 -10.79 12.35
C ASP A 27 -1.06 -11.77 11.17
N ASN A 28 -0.88 -11.25 9.96
CA ASN A 28 -0.78 -12.04 8.74
C ASN A 28 0.67 -12.42 8.42
N ILE A 29 1.04 -13.65 8.79
CA ILE A 29 2.36 -14.24 8.53
C ILE A 29 2.72 -14.24 7.04
N HIS A 30 1.74 -14.35 6.13
CA HIS A 30 2.01 -14.33 4.70
C HIS A 30 2.59 -12.98 4.28
N MET A 31 2.03 -11.88 4.79
CA MET A 31 2.54 -10.53 4.52
C MET A 31 3.94 -10.32 5.09
N TRP A 32 4.21 -10.80 6.32
CA TRP A 32 5.56 -10.73 6.89
C TRP A 32 6.59 -11.55 6.11
N SER A 33 6.17 -12.69 5.57
CA SER A 33 7.04 -13.57 4.79
C SER A 33 7.41 -12.96 3.45
N LEU A 34 6.43 -12.37 2.74
CA LEU A 34 6.63 -11.82 1.40
C LEU A 34 7.20 -10.40 1.39
N TYR A 35 6.69 -9.52 2.24
CA TYR A 35 6.94 -8.07 2.16
C TYR A 35 7.89 -7.54 3.24
N ALA A 36 8.19 -8.34 4.26
CA ALA A 36 9.08 -7.95 5.36
C ALA A 36 10.20 -8.99 5.60
N ASP A 37 10.62 -9.69 4.54
CA ASP A 37 11.74 -10.65 4.54
C ASP A 37 11.70 -11.62 5.75
N GLY A 38 10.53 -12.23 5.98
CA GLY A 38 10.34 -13.24 7.01
C GLY A 38 10.63 -12.76 8.44
N MET A 39 10.13 -11.57 8.80
CA MET A 39 10.32 -10.87 10.08
C MET A 39 11.66 -10.12 10.23
N ARG A 40 12.37 -9.85 9.14
CA ARG A 40 13.60 -9.01 9.15
C ARG A 40 13.33 -7.55 8.76
N GLY A 41 12.19 -7.30 8.14
CA GLY A 41 11.74 -5.96 7.76
C GLY A 41 10.80 -5.32 8.80
N PHE A 42 10.00 -4.37 8.32
CA PHE A 42 9.06 -3.60 9.12
C PHE A 42 7.77 -3.32 8.35
N CYS A 43 6.72 -2.93 9.06
CA CYS A 43 5.43 -2.53 8.51
C CYS A 43 5.08 -1.11 8.99
N LEU A 44 4.55 -0.28 8.09
CA LEU A 44 4.09 1.07 8.36
C LEU A 44 2.56 1.09 8.46
N GLU A 45 2.03 1.65 9.55
CA GLU A 45 0.60 1.86 9.72
C GLU A 45 0.27 3.34 9.50
N PHE A 46 -0.65 3.61 8.59
CA PHE A 46 -1.12 4.96 8.30
C PHE A 46 -2.53 5.21 8.80
N SER A 47 -2.84 6.47 9.13
CA SER A 47 -4.22 6.92 9.25
C SER A 47 -4.81 7.08 7.86
N LYS A 48 -5.88 6.35 7.55
CA LYS A 48 -6.53 6.42 6.23
C LYS A 48 -6.95 7.86 5.88
N GLU A 49 -7.64 8.53 6.79
CA GLU A 49 -8.11 9.91 6.59
C GLU A 49 -6.92 10.86 6.31
N LYS A 50 -5.98 10.97 7.24
CA LYS A 50 -4.83 11.88 7.11
C LYS A 50 -3.93 11.54 5.91
N LEU A 51 -3.79 10.25 5.57
CA LEU A 51 -3.03 9.85 4.40
C LEU A 51 -3.75 10.26 3.12
N THR A 52 -5.06 10.01 3.01
CA THR A 52 -5.86 10.46 1.86
C THR A 52 -5.77 11.97 1.69
N ASP A 53 -6.03 12.73 2.76
CA ASP A 53 -5.97 14.20 2.74
C ASP A 53 -4.58 14.66 2.31
N SER A 54 -3.53 14.07 2.89
CA SER A 54 -2.17 14.41 2.54
C SER A 54 -1.81 14.12 1.08
N LEU A 55 -2.24 12.97 0.54
CA LEU A 55 -1.97 12.61 -0.84
C LEU A 55 -2.70 13.56 -1.81
N ILE A 56 -3.91 14.00 -1.47
CA ILE A 56 -4.68 14.98 -2.24
C ILE A 56 -4.04 16.36 -2.17
N GLU A 57 -3.73 16.86 -0.97
CA GLU A 57 -3.13 18.20 -0.77
C GLU A 57 -1.75 18.34 -1.45
N LYS A 58 -0.99 17.24 -1.48
CA LYS A 58 0.35 17.21 -2.07
C LYS A 58 0.36 16.79 -3.54
N SER A 59 -0.79 16.40 -4.10
CA SER A 59 -0.90 16.17 -5.53
C SER A 59 -0.84 17.51 -6.28
N ARG A 60 -0.49 17.50 -7.57
CA ARG A 60 -0.59 18.71 -8.39
C ARG A 60 -2.09 19.02 -8.61
N PRO A 61 -2.49 20.28 -8.83
CA PRO A 61 -3.90 20.64 -9.02
C PRO A 61 -4.63 19.88 -10.14
N ASP A 62 -3.88 19.38 -11.12
CA ASP A 62 -4.31 18.58 -12.27
C ASP A 62 -4.26 17.05 -12.02
N ASN A 63 -3.83 16.64 -10.82
CA ASN A 63 -3.75 15.24 -10.44
C ASN A 63 -4.96 14.79 -9.63
N ASN A 64 -5.61 13.74 -10.09
CA ASN A 64 -6.63 13.02 -9.34
C ASN A 64 -5.93 11.93 -8.51
N VAL A 65 -6.34 11.80 -7.25
CA VAL A 65 -5.95 10.71 -6.35
C VAL A 65 -7.22 10.03 -5.90
N GLU A 66 -7.37 8.76 -6.24
CA GLU A 66 -8.56 7.97 -5.92
C GLU A 66 -8.16 6.73 -5.14
N GLY A 67 -8.95 6.37 -4.12
CA GLY A 67 -8.66 5.25 -3.22
C GLY A 67 -9.70 4.15 -3.33
N GLU A 68 -9.30 2.95 -3.72
CA GLU A 68 -10.21 1.83 -3.98
C GLU A 68 -9.73 0.51 -3.35
N SER A 69 -10.66 -0.32 -2.89
CA SER A 69 -10.33 -1.68 -2.44
C SER A 69 -10.15 -2.59 -3.64
N VAL A 70 -9.18 -3.51 -3.58
CA VAL A 70 -8.98 -4.45 -4.68
C VAL A 70 -10.15 -5.43 -4.78
N ASN A 71 -10.75 -5.51 -5.96
CA ASN A 71 -11.70 -6.53 -6.34
C ASN A 71 -10.95 -7.79 -6.77
N TYR A 72 -11.05 -8.84 -5.95
CA TYR A 72 -10.45 -10.13 -6.24
C TYR A 72 -11.41 -10.98 -7.06
N GLN A 73 -10.94 -11.47 -8.21
CA GLN A 73 -11.72 -12.34 -9.09
C GLN A 73 -10.81 -13.23 -9.95
N ASN A 74 -11.34 -14.35 -10.43
CA ASN A 74 -10.62 -15.23 -11.36
C ASN A 74 -10.86 -14.92 -12.83
N GLU A 75 -11.86 -14.10 -13.14
CA GLU A 75 -12.22 -13.75 -14.52
C GLU A 75 -11.52 -12.46 -14.96
N PRO A 76 -11.01 -12.40 -16.21
CA PRO A 76 -10.46 -11.18 -16.77
C PRO A 76 -11.54 -10.11 -16.92
N ILE A 77 -11.15 -8.83 -16.79
CA ILE A 77 -12.05 -7.71 -17.07
C ILE A 77 -12.31 -7.58 -18.58
N GLU A 78 -13.57 -7.43 -18.95
CA GLU A 78 -13.94 -7.05 -20.31
C GLU A 78 -13.90 -5.52 -20.45
N ILE A 79 -13.11 -5.05 -21.42
CA ILE A 79 -12.97 -3.62 -21.73
C ILE A 79 -13.50 -3.41 -23.13
N ASN A 80 -14.66 -2.76 -23.22
CA ASN A 80 -15.21 -2.35 -24.51
C ASN A 80 -14.65 -0.97 -24.89
N LEU A 81 -13.76 -0.94 -25.89
CA LEU A 81 -13.13 0.27 -26.43
C LEU A 81 -13.83 0.81 -27.69
N LEU A 82 -15.01 0.26 -28.06
CA LEU A 82 -15.59 0.50 -29.39
C LEU A 82 -16.00 1.97 -29.62
N ASP A 83 -16.19 2.76 -28.56
CA ASP A 83 -16.76 4.11 -28.66
C ASP A 83 -15.83 5.26 -28.24
N SER A 84 -14.59 5.01 -27.78
CA SER A 84 -13.69 6.10 -27.34
C SER A 84 -12.21 5.86 -27.61
N LYS A 85 -11.52 6.93 -28.03
CA LYS A 85 -10.04 6.95 -28.15
C LYS A 85 -9.33 6.99 -26.80
N GLU A 86 -10.07 7.24 -25.72
CA GLU A 86 -9.56 7.36 -24.35
C GLU A 86 -10.43 6.56 -23.38
N LEU A 87 -9.80 5.96 -22.36
CA LEU A 87 -10.51 5.33 -21.25
C LEU A 87 -10.96 6.40 -20.25
N LYS A 88 -12.19 6.26 -19.74
CA LYS A 88 -12.66 7.05 -18.60
C LYS A 88 -11.84 6.71 -17.36
N VAL A 89 -11.60 7.70 -16.50
CA VAL A 89 -10.83 7.56 -15.25
C VAL A 89 -11.38 6.42 -14.39
N ASP A 90 -12.70 6.33 -14.22
CA ASP A 90 -13.35 5.26 -13.44
C ASP A 90 -13.01 3.86 -13.97
N LYS A 91 -12.90 3.69 -15.30
CA LYS A 91 -12.54 2.41 -15.91
C LYS A 91 -11.07 2.08 -15.69
N ILE A 92 -10.20 3.09 -15.69
CA ILE A 92 -8.77 2.92 -15.36
C ILE A 92 -8.64 2.48 -13.90
N ILE A 93 -9.38 3.12 -12.99
CA ILE A 93 -9.40 2.76 -11.56
C ILE A 93 -9.88 1.32 -11.38
N GLU A 94 -11.01 0.95 -12.00
CA GLU A 94 -11.55 -0.41 -11.95
C GLU A 94 -10.52 -1.43 -12.45
N MET A 95 -9.91 -1.21 -13.61
CA MET A 95 -8.88 -2.10 -14.17
C MET A 95 -7.66 -2.23 -13.25
N MET A 96 -7.23 -1.13 -12.64
CA MET A 96 -6.09 -1.10 -11.71
C MET A 96 -6.43 -1.64 -10.33
N SER A 97 -7.69 -1.88 -10.03
CA SER A 97 -8.17 -2.42 -8.75
C SER A 97 -8.60 -3.88 -8.86
N ILE A 98 -8.31 -4.57 -9.96
CA ILE A 98 -8.57 -6.01 -10.10
C ILE A 98 -7.30 -6.83 -9.83
N LYS A 99 -7.44 -7.95 -9.12
CA LYS A 99 -6.37 -8.93 -8.90
C LYS A 99 -6.94 -10.34 -8.84
N ASN A 100 -6.12 -11.34 -9.13
CA ASN A 100 -6.54 -12.74 -9.04
C ASN A 100 -6.81 -13.16 -7.59
N ASP A 101 -7.79 -14.05 -7.37
CA ASP A 101 -8.19 -14.54 -6.04
C ASP A 101 -7.06 -15.19 -5.23
N ILE A 102 -6.04 -15.74 -5.89
CA ILE A 102 -4.87 -16.31 -5.21
C ILE A 102 -4.13 -15.28 -4.31
N PHE A 103 -4.33 -13.98 -4.57
CA PHE A 103 -3.72 -12.89 -3.82
C PHE A 103 -4.67 -12.24 -2.80
N THR A 104 -5.84 -12.81 -2.54
CA THR A 104 -6.83 -12.30 -1.56
C THR A 104 -6.24 -12.09 -0.18
N ALA A 105 -5.23 -12.87 0.20
CA ALA A 105 -4.52 -12.72 1.47
C ALA A 105 -3.79 -11.38 1.63
N GLU A 106 -3.59 -10.61 0.56
CA GLU A 106 -3.01 -9.26 0.62
C GLU A 106 -4.01 -8.17 1.00
N ASN A 107 -5.31 -8.44 0.89
CA ASN A 107 -6.42 -7.54 1.25
C ASN A 107 -6.15 -6.07 0.88
N GLU A 108 -5.81 -5.79 -0.37
CA GLU A 108 -5.24 -4.51 -0.76
C GLU A 108 -6.26 -3.36 -0.79
N TYR A 109 -5.82 -2.18 -0.37
CA TYR A 109 -6.40 -0.88 -0.67
C TYR A 109 -5.39 -0.08 -1.51
N ARG A 110 -5.81 0.41 -2.67
CA ARG A 110 -4.94 1.09 -3.64
C ARG A 110 -5.29 2.56 -3.74
N TYR A 111 -4.29 3.42 -3.61
CA TYR A 111 -4.38 4.79 -4.11
C TYR A 111 -3.84 4.83 -5.54
N ILE A 112 -4.67 5.31 -6.46
CA ILE A 112 -4.37 5.42 -7.88
C ILE A 112 -4.33 6.90 -8.22
N CYS A 113 -3.24 7.34 -8.84
CA CYS A 113 -3.05 8.72 -9.23
C CYS A 113 -2.57 8.82 -10.68
N ASN A 114 -2.99 9.85 -11.40
CA ASN A 114 -2.48 10.19 -12.74
C ASN A 114 -1.13 10.94 -12.69
N ASN A 115 -0.30 10.64 -11.68
CA ASN A 115 1.06 11.13 -11.57
C ASN A 115 2.00 10.04 -11.08
N LYS A 116 2.77 9.51 -12.03
CA LYS A 116 3.77 8.48 -11.75
C LYS A 116 4.98 9.04 -11.00
N GLY A 117 5.47 8.26 -10.03
CA GLY A 117 6.72 8.51 -9.33
C GLY A 117 6.55 8.63 -7.83
N TYR A 118 7.51 9.28 -7.18
CA TYR A 118 7.52 9.47 -5.75
C TYR A 118 6.51 10.55 -5.34
N ASN A 119 5.59 10.16 -4.46
CA ASN A 119 4.67 11.09 -3.80
C ASN A 119 5.06 11.17 -2.32
N SER A 120 5.10 12.39 -1.79
CA SER A 120 5.36 12.60 -0.36
C SER A 120 4.04 12.62 0.41
N TYR A 121 4.09 12.22 1.68
CA TYR A 121 2.96 12.28 2.61
C TYR A 121 3.33 13.14 3.82
N SER A 122 2.34 13.61 4.56
CA SER A 122 2.51 14.45 5.75
C SER A 122 2.87 13.57 6.94
N VAL A 123 3.75 14.06 7.82
CA VAL A 123 4.32 13.24 8.90
C VAL A 123 3.25 12.72 9.87
N GLU A 124 2.15 13.43 10.00
CA GLU A 124 1.00 13.12 10.85
C GLU A 124 0.17 11.93 10.35
N SER A 125 0.39 11.49 9.10
CA SER A 125 -0.29 10.34 8.52
C SER A 125 0.27 9.00 9.03
N LEU A 126 1.54 8.96 9.45
CA LEU A 126 2.15 7.74 10.01
C LEU A 126 1.76 7.59 11.48
N LYS A 127 1.04 6.51 11.80
CA LYS A 127 0.56 6.22 13.16
C LYS A 127 1.52 5.35 13.95
N ALA A 128 2.09 4.35 13.28
CA ALA A 128 2.95 3.39 13.92
C ALA A 128 3.89 2.72 12.92
N ILE A 129 4.97 2.18 13.45
CA ILE A 129 5.84 1.22 12.80
C ILE A 129 5.88 -0.06 13.63
N TYR A 130 5.90 -1.19 12.93
CA TYR A 130 6.06 -2.53 13.50
C TYR A 130 7.35 -3.12 12.97
N ILE A 131 8.29 -3.47 13.85
CA ILE A 131 9.61 -3.96 13.48
C ILE A 131 9.70 -5.44 13.81
N GLY A 132 10.06 -6.26 12.81
CA GLY A 132 10.22 -7.69 13.00
C GLY A 132 11.39 -8.03 13.91
N ASN A 133 11.21 -9.02 14.79
CA ASN A 133 12.21 -9.38 15.79
C ASN A 133 13.52 -9.91 15.19
N LYS A 134 13.51 -10.44 13.96
CA LYS A 134 14.71 -10.94 13.26
C LYS A 134 15.52 -9.84 12.56
N ALA A 135 15.04 -8.59 12.54
CA ALA A 135 15.82 -7.46 12.02
C ALA A 135 17.14 -7.32 12.82
N LYS A 136 18.23 -6.90 12.15
CA LYS A 136 19.51 -6.73 12.84
C LYS A 136 19.41 -5.57 13.83
N GLN A 137 20.19 -5.64 14.91
CA GLN A 137 20.15 -4.62 15.95
C GLN A 137 20.48 -3.22 15.41
N GLU A 138 21.49 -3.11 14.56
CA GLU A 138 21.89 -1.84 13.92
C GLU A 138 20.77 -1.25 13.03
N GLU A 139 20.04 -2.11 12.31
CA GLU A 139 18.90 -1.70 11.45
C GLU A 139 17.72 -1.21 12.29
N LYS A 140 17.44 -1.89 13.42
CA LYS A 140 16.43 -1.46 14.39
C LYS A 140 16.77 -0.08 14.94
N GLU A 141 18.00 0.11 15.41
CA GLU A 141 18.47 1.38 15.98
C GLU A 141 18.42 2.53 14.98
N LEU A 142 18.86 2.29 13.73
CA LEU A 142 18.77 3.27 12.66
C LEU A 142 17.31 3.66 12.37
N LEU A 143 16.43 2.67 12.24
CA LEU A 143 15.03 2.89 11.97
C LEU A 143 14.33 3.64 13.10
N GLU A 144 14.62 3.29 14.35
CA GLU A 144 14.14 4.03 15.52
C GLU A 144 14.61 5.48 15.52
N ALA A 145 15.88 5.74 15.20
CA ALA A 145 16.43 7.09 15.16
C ALA A 145 15.72 7.95 14.09
N ILE A 146 15.49 7.38 12.90
CA ILE A 146 14.74 8.04 11.82
C ILE A 146 13.31 8.35 12.27
N VAL A 147 12.61 7.36 12.83
CA VAL A 147 11.21 7.51 13.24
C VAL A 147 11.07 8.54 14.36
N LYS A 148 11.90 8.47 15.41
CA LYS A 148 11.90 9.45 16.50
C LYS A 148 12.23 10.87 16.02
N SER A 149 13.08 11.00 14.99
CA SER A 149 13.47 12.31 14.46
C SER A 149 12.44 12.93 13.52
N ILE A 150 11.76 12.14 12.68
CA ILE A 150 10.89 12.65 11.59
C ILE A 150 9.41 12.50 11.96
N TYR A 151 9.06 11.46 12.71
CA TYR A 151 7.70 11.07 13.05
C TYR A 151 7.54 10.90 14.57
N PRO A 152 7.72 11.97 15.37
CA PRO A 152 7.80 11.89 16.83
C PRO A 152 6.53 11.31 17.49
N ASP A 153 5.38 11.42 16.83
CA ASP A 153 4.10 10.91 17.32
C ASP A 153 3.83 9.45 16.91
N ALA A 154 4.64 8.88 16.00
CA ALA A 154 4.46 7.51 15.53
C ALA A 154 4.92 6.51 16.59
N LYS A 155 4.08 5.52 16.89
CA LYS A 155 4.41 4.46 17.84
C LYS A 155 5.39 3.46 17.23
N ILE A 156 6.46 3.13 17.94
CA ILE A 156 7.37 2.04 17.56
C ILE A 156 6.98 0.79 18.33
N ASN A 157 6.72 -0.31 17.61
CA ASN A 157 6.36 -1.60 18.18
C ASN A 157 7.29 -2.68 17.63
N TYR A 158 7.54 -3.70 18.43
CA TYR A 158 8.26 -4.89 18.01
C TYR A 158 7.30 -6.07 17.91
N VAL A 159 7.52 -6.92 16.91
CA VAL A 159 6.67 -8.08 16.66
C VAL A 159 7.49 -9.34 16.40
N GLU A 160 6.97 -10.47 16.84
CA GLU A 160 7.56 -11.78 16.57
C GLU A 160 6.53 -12.85 16.24
N ILE A 161 6.97 -13.95 15.65
CA ILE A 161 6.13 -15.15 15.50
C ILE A 161 6.08 -15.84 16.86
N SER A 162 4.87 -16.14 17.33
CA SER A 162 4.65 -16.89 18.57
C SER A 162 5.45 -18.19 18.56
N LYS A 163 5.98 -18.56 19.73
CA LYS A 163 6.63 -19.87 19.91
C LYS A 163 5.62 -21.01 20.08
N ASN A 164 4.37 -20.68 20.41
CA ASN A 164 3.35 -21.65 20.78
C ASN A 164 2.32 -21.91 19.68
N ASN A 165 2.24 -21.04 18.67
CA ASN A 165 1.30 -21.14 17.57
C ASN A 165 1.83 -20.39 16.32
N TYR A 166 1.03 -20.32 15.26
CA TYR A 166 1.35 -19.58 14.04
C TYR A 166 0.73 -18.18 14.02
N SER A 167 0.74 -17.46 15.14
CA SER A 167 0.31 -16.05 15.22
C SER A 167 1.51 -15.12 15.36
N ILE A 168 1.26 -13.83 15.14
CA ILE A 168 2.21 -12.76 15.49
C ILE A 168 1.88 -12.26 16.90
N GLU A 169 2.91 -11.99 17.69
CA GLU A 169 2.83 -11.41 19.03
C GLU A 169 3.52 -10.04 19.04
N LYS A 170 3.00 -9.12 19.85
CA LYS A 170 3.63 -7.81 20.11
C LYS A 170 4.46 -7.93 21.38
N LEU A 171 5.70 -7.44 21.33
CA LEU A 171 6.64 -7.42 22.45
C LEU A 171 6.45 -6.20 23.36
#